data_AF-G5J6P9-F1
#
_entry.id   AF-G5J6P9-F1
#
_cell.length_a   1.000
_cell.length_b   1.000
_cell.length_c   1.000
_cell.angle_alpha   90.00
_cell.angle_beta   90.00
_cell.angle_gamma   90.00
#
_symmetry.space_group_name_H-M   'P 1'
#
loop_
_entity.id
_entity.type
_entity.pdbx_description
1 polymer ?
#
loop_
_entity_poly.entity_id
_entity_poly.type
_entity_poly.pdbx_seq_one_letter_code
_entity_poly.pdbx_strand_id
1 'polypeptide(L)'
;MKEVIKSHRTAPQAALIARLNPIIRGWCNYYRTVVSKKIFTSEDLTLWNMLRAWTVSRKKKKTPLIKALKKYFSHGKHGKWTFQTGKTVLYHHAETEIKRHTLVKPESSPLDGNWTYGRKRRGTYTGTPTRVSKLLKKQ
;
A
#
# COMPACT_ATOMS: atom_id res chain seq x y z
N MET A 1 -1.02 5.33 -12.90
CA MET A 1 0.26 5.92 -12.43
C MET A 1 0.98 6.76 -13.48
N LYS A 2 1.22 6.25 -14.69
CA LYS A 2 1.92 6.97 -15.78
C LYS A 2 1.40 8.40 -16.02
N GLU A 3 0.10 8.58 -16.15
CA GLU A 3 -0.50 9.91 -16.39
C GLU A 3 -0.33 10.88 -15.21
N VAL A 4 -0.33 10.37 -13.97
CA VAL A 4 -0.04 11.19 -12.78
C VAL A 4 1.40 11.69 -12.82
N ILE A 5 2.37 10.83 -13.14
CA ILE A 5 3.77 11.23 -13.23
C ILE A 5 3.99 12.23 -14.37
N LYS A 6 3.33 12.04 -15.52
CA LYS A 6 3.41 12.97 -16.67
C LYS A 6 2.84 14.35 -16.34
N SER A 7 1.63 14.42 -15.78
CA SER A 7 1.01 15.68 -15.36
C SER A 7 1.83 16.41 -14.28
N HIS A 8 2.58 15.66 -13.47
CA HIS A 8 3.43 16.21 -12.40
C HIS A 8 4.91 16.32 -12.80
N ARG A 9 5.21 16.47 -14.10
CA ARG A 9 6.59 16.54 -14.61
C ARG A 9 7.41 17.68 -14.00
N THR A 10 6.78 18.84 -13.78
CA THR A 10 7.42 20.03 -13.18
C THR A 10 7.12 20.20 -11.70
N ALA A 11 6.19 19.42 -11.14
CA ALA A 11 5.70 19.55 -9.78
C ALA A 11 6.80 19.28 -8.73
N PRO A 12 6.68 19.84 -7.51
CA PRO A 12 7.55 19.49 -6.39
C PRO A 12 7.49 17.98 -6.08
N GLN A 13 8.62 17.42 -5.63
CA GLN A 13 8.70 16.00 -5.27
C GLN A 13 7.63 15.60 -4.24
N ALA A 14 7.44 16.42 -3.20
CA ALA A 14 6.44 16.17 -2.16
C ALA A 14 5.02 16.09 -2.73
N ALA A 15 4.67 16.94 -3.70
CA ALA A 15 3.36 16.92 -4.36
C ALA A 15 3.15 15.62 -5.15
N LEU A 16 4.17 15.15 -5.87
CA LEU A 16 4.12 13.88 -6.57
C LEU A 16 3.92 12.70 -5.60
N ILE A 17 4.64 12.68 -4.48
CA ILE A 17 4.48 11.66 -3.43
C ILE A 17 3.07 11.69 -2.84
N ALA A 18 2.58 12.88 -2.49
CA ALA A 18 1.26 13.08 -1.93
C ALA A 18 0.15 12.57 -2.86
N ARG A 19 0.32 12.72 -4.17
CA ARG A 19 -0.66 12.22 -5.15
C ARG A 19 -0.56 10.71 -5.39
N LEU A 20 0.66 10.15 -5.43
CA LEU A 20 0.87 8.73 -5.72
C LEU A 20 0.48 7.82 -4.54
N ASN A 21 0.81 8.20 -3.31
CA ASN A 21 0.57 7.38 -2.12
C ASN A 21 -0.88 6.88 -1.98
N PRO A 22 -1.93 7.71 -2.06
CA PRO A 22 -3.30 7.23 -1.93
C PRO A 22 -3.72 6.30 -3.08
N ILE A 23 -3.23 6.52 -4.30
CA ILE A 23 -3.52 5.66 -5.46
C ILE A 23 -2.91 4.28 -5.27
N ILE A 24 -1.62 4.23 -4.90
CA ILE A 24 -0.89 2.98 -4.67
C ILE A 24 -1.56 2.21 -3.52
N ARG A 25 -1.82 2.88 -2.39
CA ARG A 25 -2.48 2.25 -1.23
C ARG A 25 -3.87 1.71 -1.58
N GLY A 26 -4.68 2.47 -2.33
CA GLY A 26 -6.01 2.02 -2.75
C GLY A 26 -5.95 0.76 -3.60
N TRP A 27 -5.08 0.75 -4.61
CA TRP A 27 -4.90 -0.39 -5.50
C TRP A 27 -4.36 -1.61 -4.77
N CYS A 28 -3.33 -1.43 -3.93
CA CYS A 28 -2.79 -2.51 -3.11
C CYS A 28 -3.81 -3.08 -2.12
N ASN A 29 -4.62 -2.22 -1.49
CA ASN A 29 -5.68 -2.67 -0.58
C ASN A 29 -6.75 -3.48 -1.30
N TYR A 30 -7.08 -3.14 -2.54
CA TYR A 30 -8.00 -3.93 -3.36
C TYR A 30 -7.44 -5.33 -3.65
N TYR A 31 -6.17 -5.41 -4.07
CA TYR A 31 -5.53 -6.67 -4.44
C TYR A 31 -4.86 -7.42 -3.28
N ARG A 32 -5.00 -6.95 -2.02
CA ARG A 32 -4.35 -7.58 -0.86
C ARG A 32 -4.91 -8.95 -0.53
N THR A 33 -6.09 -9.30 -1.02
CA THR A 33 -6.77 -10.55 -0.64
C THR A 33 -6.39 -11.75 -1.50
N VAL A 34 -5.72 -11.50 -2.63
CA VAL A 34 -5.27 -12.54 -3.57
C VAL A 34 -3.74 -12.65 -3.54
N VAL A 35 -3.17 -13.61 -4.28
CA VAL A 35 -1.72 -13.89 -4.28
C VAL A 35 -0.97 -12.85 -5.13
N SER A 36 -0.93 -11.60 -4.66
CA SER A 36 -0.44 -10.44 -5.42
C SER A 36 1.02 -10.07 -5.13
N LYS A 37 1.75 -10.81 -4.28
CA LYS A 37 3.06 -10.35 -3.80
C LYS A 37 4.09 -10.17 -4.92
N LYS A 38 4.17 -11.12 -5.86
CA LYS A 38 5.07 -11.03 -7.03
C LYS A 38 4.72 -9.83 -7.91
N ILE A 39 3.42 -9.56 -8.10
CA ILE A 39 2.93 -8.42 -8.88
C ILE A 39 3.30 -7.11 -8.18
N PHE A 40 3.12 -7.01 -6.86
CA PHE A 40 3.50 -5.81 -6.10
C PHE A 40 4.99 -5.47 -6.27
N THR A 41 5.88 -6.47 -6.20
CA THR A 41 7.31 -6.25 -6.47
C THR A 41 7.57 -5.79 -7.90
N SER A 42 6.86 -6.36 -8.88
CA SER A 42 6.96 -5.95 -10.30
C SER A 42 6.49 -4.51 -10.52
N GLU A 43 5.41 -4.11 -9.86
CA GLU A 43 4.87 -2.74 -9.91
C GLU A 43 5.83 -1.74 -9.26
N ASP A 44 6.48 -2.10 -8.16
CA ASP A 44 7.53 -1.26 -7.55
C ASP A 44 8.70 -1.01 -8.50
N LEU A 45 9.13 -2.04 -9.23
CA LEU A 45 10.21 -1.93 -10.23
C LEU A 45 9.79 -1.04 -11.41
N THR A 46 8.55 -1.19 -11.87
CA THR A 46 7.96 -0.37 -12.93
C THR A 46 7.84 1.10 -12.50
N LEU A 47 7.37 1.34 -11.28
CA LEU A 47 7.30 2.67 -10.69
C LEU A 47 8.68 3.32 -10.55
N TRP A 48 9.69 2.56 -10.11
CA TRP A 48 11.07 3.03 -10.04
C TRP A 48 11.59 3.49 -11.41
N ASN A 49 11.33 2.73 -12.48
CA ASN A 49 11.71 3.11 -13.84
C ASN A 49 11.02 4.41 -14.28
N MET A 50 9.73 4.58 -13.97
CA MET A 50 8.99 5.82 -14.27
C MET A 50 9.54 7.03 -13.49
N LEU A 51 9.89 6.86 -12.22
CA LEU A 51 10.46 7.93 -11.38
C LEU A 51 11.89 8.28 -11.78
N ARG A 52 12.67 7.29 -12.24
CA ARG A 52 13.99 7.51 -12.84
C ARG A 52 13.86 8.34 -14.11
N ALA A 53 12.91 8.01 -15.00
CA ALA A 53 12.63 8.79 -16.21
C ALA A 53 12.16 10.22 -15.88
N TRP A 54 11.27 10.36 -14.89
CA TRP A 54 10.85 11.67 -14.38
C TRP A 54 12.05 12.50 -13.87
N THR A 55 12.96 11.88 -13.13
CA THR A 55 14.19 12.54 -12.64
C THR A 55 15.10 12.97 -13.79
N VAL A 56 15.28 12.10 -14.80
CA VAL A 56 16.03 12.41 -16.03
C VAL A 56 15.42 13.60 -16.76
N SER A 57 14.08 13.68 -16.83
CA SER A 57 13.40 14.78 -17.49
C SER A 57 13.62 16.15 -16.83
N ARG A 58 14.05 16.18 -15.56
CA ARG A 58 14.29 17.38 -14.75
C ARG A 58 15.76 17.71 -14.57
N LYS A 59 16.67 16.81 -14.96
CA LYS A 59 18.12 17.06 -14.79
C LYS A 59 18.59 18.04 -15.87
N LYS A 60 19.56 18.89 -15.53
CA LYS A 60 20.26 19.70 -16.55
C LYS A 60 21.07 18.77 -17.48
N LYS A 61 21.22 19.12 -18.75
CA LYS A 61 21.88 18.27 -19.78
C LYS A 61 23.23 17.70 -19.30
N LYS A 62 24.08 18.55 -18.72
CA LYS A 62 25.42 18.21 -18.22
C LYS A 62 25.44 17.50 -16.85
N THR A 63 24.31 17.36 -16.15
CA THR A 63 24.31 16.72 -14.83
C THR A 63 24.38 15.19 -14.97
N PRO A 64 25.34 14.52 -14.31
CA PRO A 64 25.40 13.06 -14.25
C PRO A 64 24.13 12.48 -13.64
N LEU A 65 23.67 11.35 -14.17
CA LEU A 65 22.42 10.71 -13.72
C LEU A 65 22.42 10.42 -12.21
N ILE A 66 23.52 9.88 -11.69
CA ILE A 66 23.65 9.51 -10.28
C ILE A 66 23.47 10.73 -9.38
N LYS A 67 24.02 11.89 -9.77
CA LYS A 67 23.87 13.15 -9.02
C LYS A 67 22.42 13.65 -9.04
N ALA A 68 21.73 13.51 -10.18
CA ALA A 68 20.32 13.85 -10.28
C ALA A 68 19.42 12.92 -9.44
N LEU A 69 19.71 11.61 -9.44
CA LEU A 69 18.97 10.65 -8.61
C LEU A 69 19.18 10.90 -7.12
N LYS A 70 20.43 11.13 -6.68
CA LYS A 70 20.73 11.45 -5.27
C LYS A 70 20.01 12.71 -4.74
N LYS A 71 19.50 13.58 -5.62
CA LYS A 71 18.70 14.75 -5.24
C LYS A 71 17.30 14.37 -4.75
N TYR A 72 16.70 13.33 -5.33
CA TYR A 72 15.31 12.93 -5.05
C TYR A 72 15.21 11.58 -4.34
N PHE A 73 16.26 10.78 -4.42
CA PHE A 73 16.35 9.48 -3.79
C PHE A 73 17.44 9.51 -2.72
N SER A 74 17.11 9.00 -1.54
CA SER A 74 18.03 8.90 -0.42
C SER A 74 17.83 7.58 0.32
N HIS A 75 18.73 7.30 1.27
CA HIS A 75 18.60 6.11 2.10
C HIS A 75 17.39 6.26 3.02
N GLY A 76 16.50 5.27 2.99
CA GLY A 76 15.25 5.28 3.75
C GLY A 76 14.68 3.88 3.91
N LYS A 77 13.38 3.81 4.17
CA LYS A 77 12.67 2.55 4.46
C LYS A 77 12.82 1.48 3.38
N HIS A 78 13.05 1.87 2.12
CA HIS A 78 13.17 0.96 0.98
C HIS A 78 14.62 0.86 0.46
N GLY A 79 15.59 1.15 1.33
CA GLY A 79 17.01 1.09 1.03
C GLY A 79 17.57 2.39 0.44
N LYS A 80 18.73 2.30 -0.22
CA LYS A 80 19.52 3.45 -0.71
C LYS A 80 18.78 4.32 -1.74
N TRP A 81 17.87 3.74 -2.52
CA TRP A 81 17.14 4.42 -3.59
C TRP A 81 15.67 4.59 -3.21
N THR A 82 15.41 5.11 -2.02
CA THR A 82 14.05 5.43 -1.58
C THR A 82 13.64 6.80 -2.13
N PHE A 83 12.52 6.88 -2.85
CA PHE A 83 11.99 8.17 -3.34
C PHE A 83 11.29 8.91 -2.20
N GLN A 84 11.98 9.90 -1.63
CA GLN A 84 11.50 10.59 -0.44
C GLN A 84 12.01 12.02 -0.34
N THR A 85 11.26 12.82 0.40
CA THR A 85 11.72 14.10 0.94
C THR A 85 11.97 13.92 2.45
N GLY A 86 12.53 14.93 3.11
CA GLY A 86 12.74 14.87 4.57
C GLY A 86 11.44 14.69 5.39
N LYS A 87 10.26 14.92 4.80
CA LYS A 87 8.95 14.79 5.49
C LYS A 87 8.08 13.66 4.95
N THR A 88 8.26 13.26 3.70
CA THR A 88 7.32 12.35 3.01
C THR A 88 8.06 11.26 2.25
N VAL A 89 7.64 10.02 2.43
CA VAL A 89 8.18 8.84 1.75
C VAL A 89 7.13 8.28 0.78
N LEU A 90 7.58 7.86 -0.40
CA LEU A 90 6.73 7.14 -1.34
C LEU A 90 6.48 5.71 -0.86
N TYR A 91 5.21 5.30 -0.85
CA TYR A 91 4.80 3.96 -0.45
C TYR A 91 5.16 2.92 -1.53
N HIS A 92 5.77 1.80 -1.14
CA HIS A 92 6.02 0.65 -2.00
C HIS A 92 4.84 -0.32 -1.95
N HIS A 93 4.43 -0.83 -3.11
CA HIS A 93 3.37 -1.83 -3.23
C HIS A 93 3.68 -3.06 -2.37
N ALA A 94 4.95 -3.49 -2.36
CA ALA A 94 5.42 -4.63 -1.60
C ALA A 94 5.33 -4.46 -0.07
N GLU A 95 5.10 -3.25 0.45
CA GLU A 95 4.79 -3.08 1.89
C GLU A 95 3.43 -3.67 2.27
N THR A 96 2.55 -3.83 1.29
CA THR A 96 1.20 -4.31 1.56
C THR A 96 1.24 -5.79 1.92
N GLU A 97 0.70 -6.10 3.09
CA GLU A 97 0.51 -7.46 3.57
C GLU A 97 -0.67 -8.13 2.87
N ILE A 98 -0.42 -9.32 2.34
CA ILE A 98 -1.45 -10.17 1.73
C ILE A 98 -2.31 -10.78 2.85
N LYS A 99 -3.60 -10.46 2.85
CA LYS A 99 -4.59 -11.00 3.80
C LYS A 99 -5.55 -11.94 3.09
N ARG A 100 -5.27 -13.24 3.16
CA ARG A 100 -6.10 -14.26 2.51
C ARG A 100 -7.48 -14.31 3.14
N HIS A 101 -8.49 -14.56 2.31
CA HIS A 101 -9.83 -14.88 2.78
C HIS A 101 -9.79 -16.19 3.57
N THR A 102 -10.27 -16.15 4.81
CA THR A 102 -10.53 -17.37 5.58
C THR A 102 -11.94 -17.85 5.21
N LEU A 103 -12.09 -19.09 4.73
CA LEU A 103 -13.40 -19.68 4.44
C LEU A 103 -14.21 -19.91 5.72
N VAL A 104 -15.54 -19.98 5.56
CA VAL A 104 -16.42 -20.41 6.66
C VAL A 104 -16.19 -21.90 6.86
N LYS A 105 -16.06 -22.32 8.11
CA LYS A 105 -16.03 -23.74 8.45
C LYS A 105 -17.32 -24.39 7.95
N PRO A 106 -17.25 -25.51 7.21
CA PRO A 106 -18.44 -26.20 6.68
C PRO A 106 -19.45 -26.55 7.77
N GLU A 107 -18.95 -26.86 8.97
CA GLU A 107 -19.72 -27.31 10.13
C GLU A 107 -20.25 -26.14 10.98
N SER A 108 -20.23 -24.91 10.43
CA SER A 108 -20.67 -23.70 11.14
C SER A 108 -21.76 -22.98 10.36
N SER A 109 -23.01 -23.27 10.69
CA SER A 109 -24.17 -22.50 10.27
C SER A 109 -24.35 -21.26 11.16
N PRO A 110 -24.80 -20.12 10.61
CA PRO A 110 -25.23 -18.96 11.39
C PRO A 110 -26.30 -19.29 12.45
N LEU A 111 -27.01 -20.41 12.29
CA LEU A 111 -28.13 -20.87 13.12
C LEU A 111 -27.76 -21.97 14.12
N ASP A 112 -26.54 -22.53 14.09
CA ASP A 112 -26.14 -23.67 14.94
C ASP A 112 -25.92 -23.32 16.42
N GLY A 113 -26.27 -22.11 16.85
CA GLY A 113 -26.06 -21.67 18.23
C GLY A 113 -24.58 -21.59 18.64
N ASN A 114 -23.61 -21.73 17.72
CA ASN A 114 -22.18 -21.53 18.01
C ASN A 114 -21.78 -20.04 17.86
N TRP A 115 -22.29 -19.22 18.78
CA TRP A 115 -22.18 -17.74 18.76
C TRP A 115 -20.74 -17.22 18.92
N THR A 116 -19.83 -18.02 19.49
CA THR A 116 -18.42 -17.65 19.69
C THR A 116 -17.65 -17.55 18.37
N TYR A 117 -17.88 -18.48 17.43
CA TYR A 117 -17.26 -18.49 16.10
C TYR A 117 -17.73 -17.32 15.22
N GLY A 118 -19.05 -17.09 15.16
CA GLY A 118 -19.66 -16.00 14.39
C GLY A 118 -19.22 -14.61 14.88
N ARG A 119 -19.15 -14.40 16.20
CA ARG A 119 -18.74 -13.12 16.80
C ARG A 119 -17.25 -12.83 16.61
N LYS A 120 -16.35 -13.80 16.80
CA LYS A 120 -14.90 -13.60 16.62
C LYS A 120 -14.56 -13.18 15.19
N ARG A 121 -15.36 -13.61 14.23
CA ARG A 121 -15.17 -13.34 12.79
C ARG A 121 -15.89 -12.10 12.26
N ARG A 122 -17.16 -11.87 12.62
CA ARG A 122 -17.95 -10.71 12.13
C ARG A 122 -17.89 -9.49 13.06
N GLY A 123 -17.44 -9.67 14.31
CA GLY A 123 -17.41 -8.63 15.33
C GLY A 123 -18.79 -8.18 15.84
N THR A 124 -19.87 -8.60 15.19
CA THR A 124 -21.28 -8.35 15.51
C THR A 124 -22.07 -9.63 15.23
N TYR A 125 -23.04 -9.95 16.07
CA TYR A 125 -23.92 -11.12 15.91
C TYR A 125 -25.36 -10.69 16.21
N THR A 126 -26.29 -11.01 15.32
CA THR A 126 -27.70 -10.57 15.36
C THR A 126 -28.44 -11.02 16.63
N GLY A 127 -28.01 -12.12 17.25
CA GLY A 127 -28.59 -12.64 18.50
C GLY A 127 -27.92 -12.18 19.80
N THR A 128 -27.02 -11.19 19.80
CA THR A 128 -26.41 -10.70 21.06
C THR A 128 -26.35 -9.17 21.16
N PRO A 129 -26.67 -8.58 22.32
CA PRO A 129 -26.51 -7.14 22.56
C PRO A 129 -25.06 -6.66 22.34
N THR A 130 -24.90 -5.47 21.78
CA THR A 130 -23.60 -4.84 21.47
C THR A 130 -22.64 -4.79 22.67
N ARG A 131 -23.19 -4.65 23.90
CA ARG A 131 -22.43 -4.61 25.15
C ARG A 131 -21.71 -5.93 25.43
N VAL A 132 -22.41 -7.06 25.28
CA VAL A 132 -21.82 -8.40 25.43
C VAL A 132 -20.76 -8.62 24.34
N SER A 133 -21.00 -8.12 23.12
CA SER A 133 -20.07 -8.22 21.97
C SER A 133 -18.73 -7.52 22.17
N LYS A 134 -18.74 -6.35 22.82
CA LYS A 134 -17.52 -5.64 23.17
C LYS A 134 -16.74 -6.32 24.29
N LEU A 135 -17.43 -6.94 25.27
CA LEU A 135 -16.82 -7.57 26.44
C LEU A 135 -16.01 -8.83 26.07
N LEU A 136 -16.56 -9.72 25.25
CA LEU A 136 -15.85 -10.92 24.78
C LEU A 136 -14.71 -10.64 23.79
N LYS A 137 -14.60 -9.44 23.22
CA LYS A 137 -13.43 -9.06 22.40
C LYS A 137 -12.22 -8.64 23.24
N LYS A 138 -12.42 -8.37 24.54
CA LYS A 138 -11.42 -7.79 25.44
C LYS A 138 -10.69 -8.86 26.28
N GLN A 139 -11.26 -10.06 26.40
CA GLN A 139 -10.58 -11.27 26.91
C GLN A 139 -9.72 -11.88 25.81
#